data_AF-A0A101JLK9-F1
#
_entry.id   AF-A0A101JLK9-F1
#
_cell.length_a   1.000
_cell.length_b   1.000
_cell.length_c   1.000
_cell.angle_alpha   90.00
_cell.angle_beta   90.00
_cell.angle_gamma   90.00
#
_symmetry.space_group_name_H-M   'P 1'
#
loop_
_entity.id
_entity.type
_entity.pdbx_description
1 polymer ?
#
loop_
_entity_poly.entity_id
_entity_poly.type
_entity_poly.pdbx_seq_one_letter_code
_entity_poly.pdbx_strand_id
1 'polypeptide(L)'
;MDVHGILRSMRFRSFITVTVVLLAGVLSVGCGVGEKIVPDMIDQRFASFYSDYLISSGVTSEDEPIVLLRPDSDAFVRMLGRHSLTPYEFNCRMIRYRQQPERWKEVLLLVRKNLQKEKP
;
A
#
# COMPACT_ATOMS: atom_id res chain seq x y z
N MET A 1 31.47 0.59 54.39
CA MET A 1 31.17 0.92 52.99
C MET A 1 31.25 -0.37 52.19
N ASP A 2 30.12 -0.83 51.67
CA ASP A 2 29.94 -2.18 51.15
C ASP A 2 30.30 -2.26 49.66
N VAL A 3 31.45 -2.85 49.36
CA VAL A 3 32.06 -2.95 48.02
C VAL A 3 31.19 -3.79 47.07
N HIS A 4 30.37 -4.70 47.61
CA HIS A 4 29.45 -5.51 46.81
C HIS A 4 28.28 -4.71 46.22
N GLY A 5 27.86 -3.62 46.87
CA GLY A 5 26.80 -2.74 46.38
C GLY A 5 27.19 -1.95 45.12
N ILE A 6 28.47 -1.56 45.02
CA ILE A 6 29.00 -0.75 43.92
C ILE A 6 29.19 -1.61 42.66
N LEU A 7 29.69 -2.85 42.81
CA LEU A 7 29.85 -3.80 41.71
C LEU A 7 28.50 -4.26 41.10
N ARG A 8 27.44 -4.34 41.93
CA ARG A 8 26.10 -4.69 41.47
C ARG A 8 25.45 -3.55 40.67
N SER A 9 25.64 -2.29 41.07
CA SER A 9 25.07 -1.13 40.35
C SER A 9 25.75 -0.89 38.99
N MET A 10 27.06 -1.13 38.87
CA MET A 10 27.79 -0.99 37.60
C MET A 10 27.38 -2.06 36.58
N ARG A 11 27.19 -3.32 37.01
CA ARG A 11 26.70 -4.40 36.14
C ARG A 11 25.28 -4.10 35.66
N PHE A 12 24.39 -3.66 36.54
CA PHE A 12 22.99 -3.36 36.20
C PHE A 12 22.87 -2.19 35.22
N ARG A 13 23.67 -1.13 35.41
CA ARG A 13 23.75 0.00 34.47
C ARG A 13 24.24 -0.43 33.10
N SER A 14 25.26 -1.31 33.03
CA SER A 14 25.79 -1.82 31.76
C SER A 14 24.77 -2.66 30.98
N PHE A 15 24.00 -3.51 31.67
CA PHE A 15 22.93 -4.31 31.05
C PHE A 15 21.79 -3.44 30.49
N ILE A 16 21.41 -2.37 31.19
CA ILE A 16 20.38 -1.44 30.72
C ILE A 16 20.84 -0.73 29.44
N THR A 17 22.08 -0.25 29.39
CA THR A 17 22.61 0.45 28.21
C THR A 17 22.68 -0.45 26.98
N VAL A 18 23.14 -1.70 27.12
CA VAL A 18 23.21 -2.66 26.00
C VAL A 18 21.83 -2.99 25.46
N THR A 19 20.84 -3.14 26.34
CA THR A 19 19.46 -3.46 25.96
C THR A 19 18.79 -2.31 25.21
N VAL A 20 19.02 -1.06 25.64
CA VAL A 20 18.46 0.14 24.98
C VAL A 20 19.08 0.36 23.59
N VAL A 21 20.39 0.11 23.43
CA VAL A 21 21.07 0.22 22.12
C VAL A 21 20.58 -0.85 21.14
N LEU A 22 20.36 -2.08 21.61
CA LEU A 22 19.79 -3.16 20.78
C LEU A 22 18.35 -2.85 20.35
N LEU A 23 17.52 -2.28 21.23
CA LEU A 23 16.14 -1.92 20.91
C LEU A 23 16.06 -0.74 19.91
N ALA A 24 16.97 0.24 20.01
CA ALA A 24 17.06 1.37 19.09
C ALA A 24 17.51 0.95 17.67
N GLY A 25 18.37 -0.08 17.57
CA GLY A 25 18.80 -0.62 16.27
C GLY A 25 17.66 -1.27 15.48
N VAL A 26 16.73 -1.94 16.16
CA VAL A 26 15.56 -2.59 15.51
C VAL A 26 14.55 -1.55 15.00
N LEU A 27 14.40 -0.42 15.71
CA LEU A 27 13.52 0.68 15.28
C LEU A 27 14.10 1.50 14.11
N SER A 28 15.38 1.31 13.80
CA SER A 28 16.08 2.04 12.72
C SER A 28 16.00 1.36 11.35
N VAL A 29 15.42 0.14 11.28
CA VAL A 29 15.18 -0.57 10.01
C VAL A 29 13.84 -0.11 9.44
N GLY A 30 13.75 1.16 9.06
CA GLY A 30 12.45 1.77 8.78
C GLY A 30 12.49 3.04 7.96
N CYS A 31 13.34 3.14 6.94
CA CYS A 31 13.07 3.99 5.78
C CYS A 31 14.08 3.64 4.67
N GLY A 32 13.89 2.49 4.03
CA GLY A 32 14.49 2.31 2.72
C GLY A 32 13.88 3.35 1.80
N VAL A 33 14.68 4.31 1.34
CA VAL A 33 14.32 5.16 0.20
C VAL A 33 14.23 4.22 -1.01
N GLY A 34 13.08 3.57 -1.14
CA GLY A 34 12.77 2.72 -2.28
C GLY A 34 12.80 3.59 -3.52
N GLU A 35 13.53 3.16 -4.54
CA GLU A 35 13.54 3.80 -5.84
C GLU A 35 12.09 4.00 -6.29
N LYS A 36 11.73 5.25 -6.60
CA LYS A 36 10.35 5.60 -6.94
C LYS A 36 9.97 4.91 -8.25
N ILE A 37 9.13 3.88 -8.16
CA ILE A 37 8.66 3.15 -9.33
C ILE A 37 7.73 4.08 -10.12
N VAL A 38 8.10 4.36 -11.37
CA VAL A 38 7.24 5.15 -12.26
C VAL A 38 6.15 4.24 -12.85
N PRO A 39 4.86 4.54 -12.65
CA PRO A 39 3.77 3.81 -13.28
C PRO A 39 3.83 3.90 -14.80
N ASP A 40 3.70 2.76 -15.48
CA ASP A 40 3.65 2.74 -16.94
C ASP A 40 2.24 3.13 -17.47
N MET A 41 2.09 3.22 -18.80
CA MET A 41 0.81 3.62 -19.40
C MET A 41 -0.35 2.69 -19.02
N ILE A 42 -0.11 1.38 -18.87
CA ILE A 42 -1.17 0.43 -18.49
C ILE A 42 -1.48 0.58 -17.00
N ASP A 43 -0.49 0.87 -16.16
CA ASP A 43 -0.72 1.22 -14.75
C ASP A 43 -1.61 2.47 -14.60
N GLN A 44 -1.43 3.47 -15.46
CA GLN A 44 -2.29 4.66 -15.48
C GLN A 44 -3.73 4.36 -15.92
N ARG A 45 -3.90 3.51 -16.93
CA ARG A 45 -5.22 3.01 -17.36
C ARG A 45 -5.89 2.21 -16.25
N PHE A 46 -5.14 1.33 -15.60
CA PHE A 46 -5.61 0.56 -14.45
C PHE A 46 -6.03 1.46 -13.31
N ALA A 47 -5.24 2.48 -12.96
CA ALA A 47 -5.59 3.43 -11.91
C ALA A 47 -6.89 4.18 -12.23
N SER A 48 -7.11 4.55 -13.49
CA SER A 48 -8.35 5.21 -13.93
C SER A 48 -9.54 4.26 -13.81
N PHE A 49 -9.42 3.04 -14.37
CA PHE A 49 -10.41 1.98 -14.23
C PHE A 49 -10.79 1.69 -12.77
N TYR A 50 -9.79 1.56 -11.91
CA TYR A 50 -10.02 1.21 -10.52
C TYR A 50 -10.66 2.36 -9.74
N SER A 51 -10.41 3.61 -10.14
CA SER A 51 -11.10 4.78 -9.57
C SER A 51 -12.58 4.77 -9.92
N ASP A 52 -12.92 4.59 -11.19
CA ASP A 52 -14.31 4.48 -11.65
C ASP A 52 -15.03 3.29 -11.01
N TYR A 53 -14.33 2.16 -10.86
CA TYR A 53 -14.85 1.01 -10.13
C TYR A 53 -15.20 1.36 -8.68
N LEU A 54 -14.30 2.03 -7.96
CA LEU A 54 -14.52 2.41 -6.56
C LEU A 54 -15.67 3.41 -6.40
N ILE A 55 -15.81 4.35 -7.33
CA ILE A 55 -16.95 5.28 -7.37
C ILE A 55 -18.25 4.50 -7.62
N SER A 56 -18.26 3.64 -8.65
CA SER A 56 -19.47 2.89 -9.03
C SER A 56 -19.92 1.85 -8.01
N SER A 57 -19.01 1.37 -7.17
CA SER A 57 -19.31 0.38 -6.12
C SER A 57 -19.82 1.00 -4.82
N GLY A 58 -20.05 2.32 -4.76
CA GLY A 58 -20.61 2.96 -3.57
C GLY A 58 -19.64 3.07 -2.39
N VAL A 59 -18.36 2.69 -2.54
CA VAL A 59 -17.33 2.82 -1.49
C VAL A 59 -17.08 4.29 -1.11
N THR A 60 -17.64 5.24 -1.87
CA THR A 60 -17.58 6.67 -1.61
C THR A 60 -18.78 7.25 -0.87
N SER A 61 -19.87 6.50 -0.65
CA SER A 61 -21.09 6.99 0.01
C SER A 61 -21.50 6.07 1.16
N GLU A 62 -21.69 6.63 2.37
CA GLU A 62 -21.84 5.85 3.61
C GLU A 62 -23.17 5.06 3.70
N ASP A 63 -24.11 5.25 2.77
CA ASP A 63 -25.50 4.76 2.90
C ASP A 63 -25.99 3.83 1.77
N GLU A 64 -25.17 3.51 0.74
CA GLU A 64 -25.61 2.62 -0.35
C GLU A 64 -24.97 1.21 -0.28
N PRO A 65 -25.74 0.15 -0.61
CA PRO A 65 -25.19 -1.19 -0.66
C PRO A 65 -24.10 -1.27 -1.73
N ILE A 66 -22.92 -1.73 -1.32
CA ILE A 66 -21.75 -1.85 -2.20
C ILE A 66 -22.06 -2.89 -3.29
N VAL A 67 -22.34 -2.42 -4.51
CA VAL A 67 -22.52 -3.31 -5.67
C VAL A 67 -21.15 -3.55 -6.32
N LEU A 68 -20.47 -4.59 -5.87
CA LEU A 68 -19.22 -5.04 -6.50
C LEU A 68 -19.53 -5.75 -7.81
N LEU A 69 -19.07 -5.19 -8.93
CA LEU A 69 -19.13 -5.87 -10.23
C LEU A 69 -18.29 -7.16 -10.17
N ARG A 70 -18.92 -8.29 -10.51
CA ARG A 70 -18.21 -9.56 -10.62
C ARG A 70 -17.19 -9.47 -11.78
N PRO A 71 -15.93 -9.88 -11.60
CA PRO A 71 -14.88 -9.73 -12.63
C PRO A 71 -15.17 -10.39 -14.00
N ASP A 72 -16.07 -11.37 -14.04
CA ASP A 72 -16.51 -12.07 -15.25
C ASP A 72 -17.84 -11.54 -15.83
N SER A 73 -18.46 -10.53 -15.19
CA SER A 73 -19.69 -9.95 -15.70
C SER A 73 -19.42 -9.09 -16.94
N ASP A 74 -20.36 -9.09 -17.89
CA ASP A 74 -20.28 -8.22 -19.07
C ASP A 74 -20.14 -6.74 -18.70
N ALA A 75 -20.73 -6.33 -17.56
CA ALA A 75 -20.62 -4.98 -17.04
C ALA A 75 -19.16 -4.64 -16.63
N PHE A 76 -18.46 -5.56 -15.98
CA PHE A 76 -17.05 -5.40 -15.64
C PHE A 76 -16.17 -5.35 -16.90
N VAL A 77 -16.39 -6.25 -17.86
CA VAL A 77 -15.64 -6.28 -19.13
C VAL A 77 -15.86 -4.99 -19.93
N ARG A 78 -17.09 -4.48 -20.01
CA ARG A 78 -17.38 -3.18 -20.63
C ARG A 78 -16.68 -2.04 -19.91
N MET A 79 -16.59 -2.07 -18.58
CA MET A 79 -15.87 -1.06 -17.81
C MET A 79 -14.37 -1.10 -18.07
N LEU A 80 -13.75 -2.28 -18.12
CA LEU A 80 -12.36 -2.41 -18.55
C LEU A 80 -12.13 -1.78 -19.93
N GLY A 81 -13.04 -2.06 -20.88
CA GLY A 81 -12.98 -1.51 -22.24
C GLY A 81 -13.01 0.03 -22.29
N ARG A 82 -13.77 0.69 -21.40
CA ARG A 82 -13.80 2.17 -21.31
C ARG A 82 -12.43 2.78 -20.98
N HIS A 83 -11.56 2.02 -20.32
CA HIS A 83 -10.21 2.45 -19.98
C HIS A 83 -9.13 1.80 -20.86
N SER A 84 -9.52 1.25 -22.01
CA SER A 84 -8.59 0.59 -22.94
C SER A 84 -7.77 -0.52 -22.27
N LEU A 85 -8.45 -1.32 -21.43
CA LEU A 85 -7.93 -2.52 -20.80
C LEU A 85 -8.68 -3.75 -21.30
N THR A 86 -7.93 -4.81 -21.58
CA THR A 86 -8.47 -6.15 -21.82
C THR A 86 -8.54 -6.95 -20.52
N PRO A 87 -9.39 -8.00 -20.43
CA PRO A 87 -9.35 -8.93 -19.30
C PRO A 87 -7.98 -9.58 -19.08
N TYR A 88 -7.25 -9.84 -20.17
CA TYR A 88 -5.88 -10.37 -20.10
C TYR A 88 -4.93 -9.38 -19.42
N GLU A 89 -4.91 -8.11 -19.86
CA GLU A 89 -4.07 -7.08 -19.26
C GLU A 89 -4.43 -6.83 -17.79
N PHE A 90 -5.72 -6.82 -17.44
CA PHE A 90 -6.16 -6.74 -16.05
C PHE A 90 -5.56 -7.85 -15.19
N ASN A 91 -5.66 -9.11 -15.64
CA ASN A 91 -5.11 -10.25 -14.92
C ASN A 91 -3.59 -10.19 -14.80
N CYS A 92 -2.88 -9.83 -15.87
CA CYS A 92 -1.44 -9.61 -15.84
C CYS A 92 -1.04 -8.54 -14.83
N ARG A 93 -1.81 -7.45 -14.73
CA ARG A 93 -1.56 -6.38 -13.74
C ARG A 93 -1.79 -6.84 -12.31
N MET A 94 -2.87 -7.58 -12.05
CA MET A 94 -3.13 -8.16 -10.72
C MET A 94 -1.99 -9.09 -10.27
N ILE A 95 -1.45 -9.92 -11.17
CA ILE A 95 -0.28 -10.76 -10.89
C ILE A 95 0.95 -9.90 -10.60
N ARG A 96 1.22 -8.90 -11.45
CA ARG A 96 2.37 -8.00 -11.30
C ARG A 96 2.34 -7.24 -9.98
N TYR A 97 1.19 -6.72 -9.58
CA TYR A 97 1.02 -5.98 -8.33
C TYR A 97 1.22 -6.86 -7.09
N ARG A 98 0.81 -8.14 -7.16
CA ARG A 98 1.11 -9.12 -6.11
C ARG A 98 2.62 -9.37 -5.98
N GLN A 99 3.34 -9.41 -7.11
CA GLN A 99 4.79 -9.64 -7.14
C GLN A 99 5.60 -8.36 -6.82
N GLN A 100 5.05 -7.17 -7.06
CA GLN A 100 5.71 -5.88 -6.88
C GLN A 100 4.84 -4.94 -6.01
N PRO A 101 4.82 -5.13 -4.68
CA PRO A 101 3.98 -4.33 -3.78
C PRO A 101 4.24 -2.82 -3.84
N GLU A 102 5.49 -2.40 -4.08
CA GLU A 102 5.82 -0.97 -4.22
C GLU A 102 5.16 -0.36 -5.47
N ARG A 103 5.05 -1.11 -6.57
CA ARG A 103 4.32 -0.65 -7.76
C ARG A 103 2.83 -0.50 -7.48
N TRP A 104 2.26 -1.43 -6.70
CA TRP A 104 0.87 -1.32 -6.27
C TRP A 104 0.61 -0.06 -5.46
N LYS A 105 1.52 0.30 -4.53
CA LYS A 105 1.42 1.56 -3.78
C LYS A 105 1.39 2.78 -4.70
N GLU A 106 2.26 2.83 -5.71
CA GLU A 106 2.28 3.94 -6.68
C GLU A 106 0.99 4.02 -7.50
N VAL A 107 0.42 2.87 -7.91
CA VAL A 107 -0.90 2.81 -8.56
C VAL A 107 -1.99 3.32 -7.62
N LEU A 108 -2.00 2.93 -6.34
CA LEU A 108 -2.95 3.42 -5.35
C LEU A 108 -2.84 4.93 -5.11
N LEU A 109 -1.63 5.50 -5.19
CA LEU A 109 -1.44 6.94 -5.13
C LEU A 109 -2.06 7.65 -6.35
N LEU A 110 -1.98 7.05 -7.55
CA LEU A 110 -2.69 7.56 -8.73
C LEU A 110 -4.21 7.47 -8.56
N VAL A 111 -4.71 6.34 -8.06
CA VAL A 111 -6.14 6.15 -7.78
C VAL A 111 -6.65 7.21 -6.81
N ARG A 112 -5.92 7.45 -5.70
CA ARG A 112 -6.27 8.51 -4.73
C ARG A 112 -6.33 9.89 -5.39
N LYS A 113 -5.37 10.21 -6.26
CA LYS A 113 -5.37 11.50 -6.99
C LYS A 113 -6.56 11.62 -7.93
N ASN A 114 -6.94 10.54 -8.61
CA ASN A 114 -8.12 10.53 -9.49
C ASN A 114 -9.40 10.73 -8.68
N LEU A 115 -9.57 10.00 -7.57
CA LEU A 115 -10.73 10.15 -6.67
C LEU A 115 -10.84 11.56 -6.08
N GLN A 116 -9.72 12.25 -5.84
CA GLN A 116 -9.73 13.64 -5.37
C GLN A 116 -10.17 14.64 -6.42
N LYS A 117 -9.98 14.34 -7.72
CA LYS A 117 -10.45 15.21 -8.82
C LYS A 117 -11.96 15.07 -9.06
N GLU A 118 -12.51 13.90 -8.75
CA GLU A 118 -13.94 13.59 -8.92
C GLU A 118 -14.79 14.05 -7.72
N LYS A 119 -14.18 14.60 -6.66
CA LYS A 119 -14.93 15.22 -5.55
C LYS A 119 -15.38 16.64 -5.96
N PRO A 120 -16.67 16.97 -5.85
CA PRO A 120 -17.19 18.30 -6.14
C PRO A 120 -16.67 19.38 -5.17
#